data_AF-A0A2G1ZYK5-F1
#
_entry.id   AF-A0A2G1ZYK5-F1
#
_cell.length_a   1.000
_cell.length_b   1.000
_cell.length_c   1.000
_cell.angle_alpha   90.00
_cell.angle_beta   90.00
_cell.angle_gamma   90.00
#
_symmetry.space_group_name_H-M   'P 1'
#
loop_
_entity.id
_entity.type
_entity.pdbx_description
1 polymer ?
#
loop_
_entity_poly.entity_id
_entity_poly.type
_entity_poly.pdbx_seq_one_letter_code
_entity_poly.pdbx_strand_id
1 'polypeptide(L)' 'MRILLTNDDGINAPGLLSLHKAIAEIDPLGEVFTVAPKTVQSATSHGVTFHSPLMVEPVAHLDGFAVDGRPADC' A
#
# COMPACT_ATOMS: atom_id res chain seq x y z
N MET A 1 -2.35 -15.18 11.32
CA MET A 1 -1.73 -15.03 9.99
C MET A 1 -1.37 -13.56 9.81
N ARG A 2 -0.27 -13.24 9.13
CA ARG A 2 0.12 -11.86 8.80
C ARG A 2 -0.06 -11.62 7.31
N ILE A 3 -0.68 -10.50 6.94
CA ILE A 3 -1.05 -10.16 5.57
C ILE A 3 -0.51 -8.76 5.25
N LEU A 4 0.26 -8.64 4.16
CA LEU A 4 0.69 -7.37 3.60
C LEU A 4 -0.18 -7.03 2.39
N LEU A 5 -0.79 -5.85 2.38
CA LEU A 5 -1.58 -5.33 1.26
C LEU A 5 -0.82 -4.24 0.52
N THR A 6 -0.84 -4.30 -0.81
CA THR A 6 -0.27 -3.28 -1.69
C THR A 6 -1.06 -3.16 -2.99
N ASN A 7 -0.79 -2.14 -3.79
CA ASN A 7 -1.34 -1.92 -5.13
C ASN A 7 -0.44 -0.97 -5.96
N ASP A 8 -0.86 -0.71 -7.21
CA ASP A 8 -0.30 0.36 -8.05
C ASP A 8 -1.21 1.60 -8.15
N ASP A 9 -2.48 1.53 -7.75
CA ASP A 9 -3.38 2.70 -7.76
C ASP A 9 -3.08 3.73 -6.66
N GLY A 10 -2.31 3.33 -5.63
CA GLY A 10 -1.87 4.14 -4.51
C GLY A 10 -2.65 3.89 -3.21
N ILE A 11 -2.11 4.41 -2.11
CA ILE A 11 -2.55 4.16 -0.73
C ILE A 11 -3.99 4.60 -0.44
N ASN A 12 -4.46 5.64 -1.15
CA ASN A 12 -5.82 6.18 -1.00
C ASN A 12 -6.80 5.62 -2.03
N ALA A 13 -6.41 4.60 -2.80
CA ALA A 13 -7.26 4.04 -3.83
C ALA A 13 -8.51 3.37 -3.22
N PRO A 14 -9.73 3.66 -3.71
CA PRO A 14 -10.95 3.10 -3.15
C PRO A 14 -10.97 1.57 -3.10
N GLY A 15 -10.35 0.91 -4.09
CA GLY A 15 -10.24 -0.55 -4.13
C GLY A 15 -9.38 -1.11 -3.01
N LEU A 16 -8.23 -0.50 -2.73
CA LEU A 16 -7.33 -0.92 -1.65
C LEU A 16 -7.98 -0.73 -0.28
N LEU A 17 -8.62 0.42 -0.07
CA LEU A 17 -9.34 0.72 1.17
C LEU A 17 -10.50 -0.26 1.40
N SER A 18 -11.24 -0.57 0.33
CA SER A 18 -12.33 -1.55 0.39
C SER A 18 -11.83 -2.95 0.73
N LEU A 19 -10.70 -3.37 0.17
CA LEU A 19 -10.10 -4.67 0.47
C LEU A 19 -9.57 -4.73 1.89
N HIS A 20 -8.81 -3.72 2.34
CA HIS A 20 -8.33 -3.62 3.72
C HIS A 20 -9.50 -3.74 4.70
N LYS A 21 -10.55 -2.94 4.52
CA LYS A 21 -11.75 -2.98 5.35
C LYS A 21 -12.40 -4.38 5.36
N ALA A 22 -12.51 -5.02 4.21
CA ALA A 22 -13.10 -6.35 4.11
C ALA A 22 -12.35 -7.39 4.95
N ILE A 23 -11.01 -7.41 4.86
CA ILE A 23 -10.20 -8.48 5.47
C ILE A 23 -9.62 -8.14 6.86
N ALA A 24 -9.66 -6.88 7.26
CA ALA A 24 -9.20 -6.42 8.57
C ALA A 24 -10.36 -6.14 9.53
N GLU A 25 -11.49 -5.63 9.03
CA GLU A 25 -12.61 -5.19 9.89
C GLU A 25 -13.85 -6.08 9.76
N ILE A 26 -14.29 -6.42 8.54
CA ILE A 26 -15.57 -7.09 8.29
C ILE A 26 -15.48 -8.61 8.55
N ASP A 27 -14.52 -9.28 7.92
CA ASP A 27 -14.23 -10.70 8.11
C ASP A 27 -12.73 -10.87 8.36
N PRO A 28 -12.27 -10.67 9.62
CA PRO A 28 -10.85 -10.61 9.94
C PRO A 28 -10.11 -11.91 9.59
N LEU A 29 -9.22 -11.84 8.59
CA LEU A 29 -8.41 -12.98 8.15
C LEU A 29 -7.05 -13.08 8.88
N GLY A 30 -6.64 -12.03 9.58
CA GLY A 30 -5.37 -11.96 10.30
C GLY A 30 -4.96 -10.54 10.66
N GLU A 31 -3.69 -10.38 11.03
CA GLU A 31 -3.04 -9.08 11.21
C GLU A 31 -2.73 -8.51 9.83
N VAL A 32 -3.40 -7.42 9.46
CA VAL A 32 -3.32 -6.80 8.13
C VAL A 32 -2.52 -5.51 8.24
N PHE A 33 -1.53 -5.35 7.37
CA PHE A 33 -0.74 -4.14 7.27
C PHE A 33 -0.69 -3.69 5.81
N THR A 34 -0.93 -2.41 5.53
CA THR A 34 -1.00 -1.90 4.16
C THR A 34 0.22 -1.03 3.84
N VAL A 35 0.93 -1.33 2.77
CA VAL A 35 2.02 -0.49 2.26
C VAL A 35 1.80 -0.30 0.77
N ALA A 36 1.63 0.95 0.33
CA ALA A 36 1.36 1.25 -1.06
C ALA A 36 1.95 2.60 -1.49
N PRO A 37 2.11 2.83 -2.80
CA PRO A 37 2.59 4.11 -3.31
C PRO A 37 1.74 5.29 -2.84
N LYS A 38 2.37 6.44 -2.60
CA LYS A 38 1.68 7.69 -2.24
C LYS A 38 0.76 8.20 -3.37
N THR A 39 1.10 7.88 -4.62
CA THR A 39 0.42 8.34 -5.84
C THR A 39 0.20 7.17 -6.81
N VAL A 40 -0.60 7.38 -7.86
CA VAL A 40 -0.86 6.36 -8.89
C VAL A 40 0.43 5.97 -9.62
N GLN A 41 0.66 4.66 -9.77
CA GLN A 41 1.83 4.04 -10.43
C GLN A 41 1.39 3.04 -11.51
N SER A 42 0.16 3.14 -12.01
CA SER A 42 -0.25 2.38 -13.18
C SER A 42 0.63 2.77 -14.38
N ALA A 43 0.95 1.77 -15.22
CA ALA A 43 1.84 1.89 -16.37
C ALA A 43 3.33 2.19 -16.06
N THR A 44 3.78 2.11 -14.80
CA THR A 44 5.20 2.36 -14.45
C THR A 44 6.11 1.11 -14.52
N SER A 45 5.59 -0.01 -15.06
CA SER A 45 6.25 -1.33 -15.10
C SER A 45 6.68 -1.84 -13.71
N HIS A 46 7.49 -2.89 -13.64
CA HIS A 46 8.07 -3.45 -12.42
C HIS A 46 9.40 -2.77 -12.06
N GLY A 47 9.42 -1.44 -12.05
CA GLY A 47 10.64 -0.72 -11.67
C GLY A 47 10.83 -0.66 -10.16
N VAL A 48 12.08 -0.51 -9.75
CA VAL A 48 12.50 -0.27 -8.36
C VAL A 48 13.14 1.11 -8.30
N THR A 49 12.99 1.82 -7.18
CA THR A 49 13.62 3.14 -7.00
C THR A 49 15.08 2.97 -6.55
N PHE A 50 16.03 3.49 -7.33
CA PHE A 50 17.47 3.27 -7.09
C PHE A 50 18.34 4.54 -7.14
N HIS A 51 17.84 5.63 -7.72
CA HIS A 51 18.58 6.89 -7.84
C HIS A 51 18.20 7.96 -6.80
N SER A 52 17.15 7.70 -6.02
CA SER A 52 16.61 8.61 -5.01
C SER A 52 16.25 7.82 -3.75
N PRO A 53 16.30 8.44 -2.56
CA PRO A 53 15.81 7.80 -1.35
C PRO A 53 14.30 7.55 -1.43
N LEU A 54 13.86 6.49 -0.75
CA LEU A 54 12.44 6.25 -0.52
C LEU A 54 11.97 7.07 0.68
N MET A 55 10.89 7.82 0.50
CA MET A 55 10.24 8.55 1.59
C MET A 55 9.01 7.75 2.04
N VAL A 56 8.88 7.54 3.35
CA VAL A 56 7.81 6.72 3.94
C VAL A 56 7.06 7.55 4.97
N GLU A 57 5.72 7.55 4.91
CA GLU A 57 4.86 8.30 5.82
C GLU A 57 3.73 7.41 6.38
N PRO A 58 3.41 7.48 7.68
CA PRO A 58 2.32 6.70 8.27
C PRO A 58 0.96 7.19 7.76
N VAL A 59 0.01 6.26 7.65
CA VAL A 59 -1.35 6.54 7.22
C VAL A 59 -2.26 6.65 8.45
N ALA A 60 -3.13 7.65 8.50
CA ALA A 60 -3.96 7.93 9.68
C ALA A 60 -5.24 7.07 9.78
N HIS A 61 -5.69 6.49 8.66
CA HIS A 61 -7.02 5.84 8.56
C HIS A 61 -6.95 4.32 8.39
N LEU A 62 -5.75 3.73 8.42
CA LEU A 62 -5.51 2.29 8.42
C LEU A 62 -4.10 1.99 8.97
N ASP A 63 -3.86 0.75 9.37
CA ASP A 63 -2.53 0.29 9.77
C ASP A 63 -1.64 0.15 8.52
N GLY A 64 -0.74 1.12 8.32
CA GLY A 64 0.07 1.14 7.12
C GLY A 64 0.93 2.37 6.88
N PHE A 65 1.67 2.31 5.77
CA PHE A 65 2.53 3.38 5.28
C PHE A 65 2.26 3.71 3.81
N ALA A 66 2.38 4.98 3.46
CA ALA A 66 2.50 5.43 2.08
C ALA A 66 3.99 5.57 1.73
N VAL A 67 4.38 5.10 0.55
CA VAL A 67 5.75 5.17 0.05
C VAL A 67 5.80 6.10 -1.17
N ASP A 68 6.67 7.10 -1.15
CA ASP A 68 7.03 7.85 -2.34
C ASP A 68 8.00 7.01 -3.19
N GLY A 69 7.44 6.08 -3.94
CA GLY A 69 8.14 5.04 -4.68
C GLY A 69 7.20 4.23 -5.56
N ARG A 70 7.74 3.14 -6.12
CA ARG A 70 7.01 2.22 -7.00
C ARG A 70 6.41 1.06 -6.19
N PRO A 71 5.44 0.31 -6.74
CA PRO A 71 4.84 -0.82 -6.03
C PRO A 71 5.84 -1.89 -5.59
N ALA A 72 6.93 -2.08 -6.34
CA ALA A 72 7.99 -3.03 -5.98
C ALA A 72 8.86 -2.56 -4.79
N ASP A 73 8.75 -1.28 -4.40
CA ASP A 73 9.44 -0.71 -3.24
C ASP A 73 8.61 -0.84 -1.94
N CYS A 74 7.34 -1.25 -2.04
CA CYS A 74 6.38 -1.39 -0.94
C CYS A 74 6.37 -2.80 -0.36
#